data_AF-A0A7Y1U395-F1
#
_entry.id   AF-A0A7Y1U395-F1
#
_cell.length_a   1.000
_cell.length_b   1.000
_cell.length_c   1.000
_cell.angle_alpha   90.00
_cell.angle_beta   90.00
_cell.angle_gamma   90.00
#
_symmetry.space_group_name_H-M   'P 1'
#
loop_
_entity.id
_entity.type
_entity.pdbx_description
1 polymer ?
#
loop_
_entity_poly.entity_id
_entity_poly.type
_entity_poly.pdbx_seq_one_letter_code
_entity_poly.pdbx_strand_id
1 'polypeptide(L)'
;MDELSPVQQDVLEQLGASIADRPEFPAELRYELRGELERNTEDHIKRLGADESIFANKHALSAVHGCEGKFMAEQEFPGWSVPLAKGSVVHKAIELSINWRGTPHPADLVDEALAALEHSEQGIGEFVQTLSEVDRAQLRSDVVGHVTAFTECWPPLKKEWRPVTESKVRLELFDGQVVLQGKIDLTLGRAQSGRAGKVLIDLKSGKLHPHHLDDLRYYALIETIRIGVPPRRIASYYLDQGRFHPEDVTEDILFVAADRAASGIRKMVELQNDGRTPELRTGPQCRWCRALDTCQKGQISLREFDDPLEDLV
;
A
#
# COMPACT_ATOMS: atom_id res chain seq x y z
N MET A 1 -29.86 -14.88 -10.51
CA MET A 1 -28.79 -13.94 -10.13
C MET A 1 -29.18 -13.52 -8.74
N ASP A 2 -28.41 -13.92 -7.74
CA ASP A 2 -28.77 -13.62 -6.35
C ASP A 2 -28.82 -12.10 -6.16
N GLU A 3 -29.79 -11.66 -5.38
CA GLU A 3 -29.97 -10.24 -5.08
C GLU A 3 -28.79 -9.77 -4.23
N LEU A 4 -28.11 -8.70 -4.69
CA LEU A 4 -26.98 -8.13 -3.96
C LEU A 4 -27.46 -7.54 -2.64
N SER A 5 -26.71 -7.78 -1.57
CA SER A 5 -26.96 -7.11 -0.29
C SER A 5 -26.76 -5.59 -0.42
N PRO A 6 -27.34 -4.76 0.48
CA PRO A 6 -27.16 -3.31 0.43
C PRO A 6 -25.68 -2.89 0.42
N VAL A 7 -24.83 -3.52 1.24
CA VAL A 7 -23.40 -3.21 1.25
C VAL A 7 -22.72 -3.60 -0.08
N GLN A 8 -23.11 -4.71 -0.70
CA GLN A 8 -22.57 -5.10 -2.01
C GLN A 8 -23.00 -4.13 -3.12
N GLN A 9 -24.22 -3.56 -3.02
CA GLN A 9 -24.69 -2.50 -3.93
C GLN A 9 -23.86 -1.22 -3.73
N ASP A 10 -23.63 -0.79 -2.49
CA ASP A 10 -22.79 0.38 -2.18
C ASP A 10 -21.38 0.23 -2.77
N VAL A 11 -20.77 -0.96 -2.64
CA VAL A 11 -19.47 -1.26 -3.26
C VAL A 11 -19.56 -1.15 -4.79
N LEU A 12 -20.60 -1.74 -5.39
CA LEU A 12 -20.77 -1.73 -6.83
C LEU A 12 -20.93 -0.31 -7.39
N GLU A 13 -21.69 0.54 -6.71
CA GLU A 13 -21.87 1.95 -7.08
C GLU A 13 -20.56 2.72 -7.06
N GLN A 14 -19.69 2.44 -6.08
CA GLN A 14 -18.37 3.08 -6.01
C GLN A 14 -17.38 2.55 -7.06
N LEU A 15 -17.46 1.27 -7.42
CA LEU A 15 -16.60 0.65 -8.44
C LEU A 15 -17.09 0.87 -9.88
N GLY A 16 -18.38 1.13 -10.06
CA GLY A 16 -19.01 1.35 -11.35
C GLY A 16 -18.67 2.71 -11.97
N ALA A 17 -18.54 2.74 -13.29
CA ALA A 17 -18.62 3.96 -14.10
C ALA A 17 -19.01 3.59 -15.53
N SER A 18 -20.01 4.26 -16.07
CA SER A 18 -20.33 4.17 -17.50
C SER A 18 -19.15 4.69 -18.34
N ILE A 19 -19.10 4.37 -19.63
CA ILE A 19 -18.03 4.89 -20.49
C ILE A 19 -18.12 6.42 -20.62
N ALA A 20 -19.34 6.98 -20.58
CA ALA A 20 -19.56 8.42 -20.72
C ALA A 20 -19.04 9.22 -19.52
N ASP A 21 -19.00 8.61 -18.33
CA ASP A 21 -18.55 9.26 -17.09
C ASP A 21 -17.04 9.12 -16.85
N ARG A 22 -16.32 8.46 -17.77
CA ARG A 22 -14.88 8.22 -17.60
C ARG A 22 -14.07 9.42 -18.07
N PRO A 23 -13.16 9.95 -17.23
CA PRO A 23 -12.31 11.06 -17.63
C PRO A 23 -11.33 10.64 -18.73
N GLU A 24 -11.05 11.58 -19.63
CA GLU A 24 -9.99 11.50 -20.62
C GLU A 24 -8.78 12.28 -20.11
N PHE A 25 -7.59 11.78 -20.41
CA PHE A 25 -6.34 12.42 -20.03
C PHE A 25 -5.47 12.69 -21.27
N PRO A 26 -4.67 13.77 -21.26
CA PRO A 26 -3.72 14.04 -22.32
C PRO A 26 -2.72 12.89 -22.49
N ALA A 27 -2.38 12.56 -23.74
CA ALA A 27 -1.41 11.50 -24.05
C ALA A 27 0.01 11.81 -23.51
N GLU A 28 0.32 13.10 -23.35
CA GLU A 28 1.63 13.58 -22.90
C GLU A 28 1.83 13.50 -21.38
N LEU A 29 0.75 13.34 -20.60
CA LEU A 29 0.78 13.35 -19.13
C LEU A 29 1.82 12.37 -18.54
N ARG A 30 1.99 11.21 -19.18
CA ARG A 30 2.99 10.21 -18.77
C ARG A 30 4.43 10.72 -18.84
N TYR A 31 4.75 11.54 -19.84
CA TYR A 31 6.09 12.08 -20.05
C TYR A 31 6.31 13.28 -19.15
N GLU A 32 5.27 14.08 -18.91
CA GLU A 32 5.31 15.20 -17.97
C GLU A 32 5.58 14.70 -16.54
N LEU A 33 4.84 13.69 -16.07
CA LEU A 33 5.03 13.10 -14.74
C LEU A 33 6.40 12.43 -14.59
N ARG A 34 6.88 11.71 -15.63
CA ARG A 34 8.23 11.13 -15.62
C ARG A 34 9.30 12.22 -15.56
N GLY A 35 9.17 13.23 -16.42
CA GLY A 35 10.09 14.36 -16.44
C GLY A 35 10.09 15.14 -15.14
N GLU A 36 8.96 15.23 -14.44
CA GLU A 36 8.88 15.85 -13.11
C GLU A 36 9.68 15.06 -12.08
N LEU A 37 9.57 13.73 -12.05
CA LEU A 37 10.40 12.90 -11.17
C LEU A 37 11.89 13.04 -11.49
N GLU A 38 12.25 12.97 -12.77
CA GLU A 38 13.65 13.06 -13.22
C GLU A 38 14.24 14.43 -12.88
N ARG A 39 13.61 15.54 -13.29
CA ARG A 39 14.10 16.90 -12.99
C ARG A 39 14.29 17.16 -11.50
N ASN A 40 13.37 16.67 -10.66
CA ASN A 40 13.39 16.93 -9.23
C ASN A 40 14.33 16.02 -8.43
N THR A 41 14.99 15.05 -9.08
CA THR A 41 15.91 14.11 -8.41
C THR A 41 17.29 14.04 -9.06
N GLU A 42 17.45 14.51 -10.30
CA GLU A 42 18.69 14.38 -11.08
C GLU A 42 19.95 14.83 -10.32
N ASP A 43 19.93 16.00 -9.67
CA ASP A 43 21.10 16.55 -8.97
C ASP A 43 21.52 15.74 -7.74
N HIS A 44 20.59 14.99 -7.14
CA HIS A 44 20.86 14.07 -6.05
C HIS A 44 21.36 12.72 -6.58
N ILE A 45 20.75 12.21 -7.65
CA ILE A 45 21.13 10.93 -8.25
C ILE A 45 22.54 10.99 -8.85
N LYS A 46 22.98 12.14 -9.40
CA LYS A 46 24.36 12.35 -9.87
C LYS A 46 25.44 12.14 -8.80
N ARG A 47 25.08 12.13 -7.51
CA ARG A 47 25.99 11.91 -6.38
C ARG A 47 26.13 10.43 -6.01
N LEU A 48 25.23 9.58 -6.50
CA LEU A 48 25.29 8.14 -6.27
C LEU A 48 26.47 7.53 -7.02
N GLY A 49 27.13 6.57 -6.39
CA GLY A 49 28.11 5.71 -7.06
C GLY A 49 27.47 4.89 -8.18
N ALA A 50 28.31 4.35 -9.08
CA ALA A 50 27.84 3.56 -10.22
C ALA A 50 27.07 2.28 -9.82
N ASP A 51 27.37 1.72 -8.65
CA ASP A 51 26.74 0.52 -8.11
C ASP A 51 25.66 0.83 -7.05
N GLU A 52 25.39 2.11 -6.78
CA GLU A 52 24.41 2.55 -5.78
C GLU A 52 23.04 2.78 -6.43
N SER A 53 21.99 2.35 -5.72
CA SER A 53 20.60 2.54 -6.18
C SER A 53 19.66 2.83 -5.01
N ILE A 54 18.62 3.60 -5.31
CA ILE A 54 17.57 3.98 -4.37
C ILE A 54 16.29 3.20 -4.69
N PHE A 55 15.87 2.38 -3.74
CA PHE A 55 14.61 1.63 -3.81
C PHE A 55 13.51 2.38 -3.06
N ALA A 56 12.77 3.22 -3.78
CA ALA A 56 11.68 4.03 -3.24
C ALA A 56 10.35 3.29 -3.32
N ASN A 57 10.08 2.40 -2.36
CA ASN A 57 8.75 1.78 -2.21
C ASN A 57 7.84 2.61 -1.27
N LYS A 58 6.54 2.27 -1.22
CA LYS A 58 5.56 3.00 -0.38
C LYS A 58 5.97 3.09 1.11
N HIS A 59 6.56 2.02 1.65
CA HIS A 59 6.98 1.98 3.05
C HIS A 59 8.18 2.91 3.30
N ALA A 60 9.18 2.89 2.42
CA ALA A 60 10.33 3.78 2.49
C ALA A 60 9.90 5.25 2.40
N LEU A 61 9.02 5.57 1.44
CA LEU A 61 8.48 6.93 1.27
C LEU A 61 7.64 7.37 2.48
N SER A 62 6.79 6.50 3.03
CA SER A 62 6.01 6.80 4.24
C SER A 62 6.93 7.01 5.45
N ALA A 63 7.94 6.16 5.62
CA ALA A 63 8.88 6.22 6.73
C ALA A 63 9.74 7.50 6.71
N VAL A 64 10.35 7.83 5.56
CA VAL A 64 11.23 9.00 5.44
C VAL A 64 10.48 10.32 5.61
N HIS A 65 9.22 10.41 5.15
CA HIS A 65 8.37 11.58 5.38
C HIS A 65 7.79 11.64 6.80
N GLY A 66 7.61 10.48 7.44
CA GLY A 66 7.07 10.36 8.79
C GLY A 66 8.06 10.81 9.86
N CYS A 67 9.25 10.22 9.91
CA CYS A 67 10.35 10.64 10.79
C CYS A 67 11.68 10.06 10.25
N GLU A 68 12.60 10.93 9.87
CA GLU A 68 13.87 10.52 9.24
C GLU A 68 14.77 9.74 10.21
N GLY A 69 14.74 10.10 11.50
CA GLY A 69 15.45 9.34 12.54
C GLY A 69 14.92 7.92 12.68
N LYS A 70 13.59 7.74 12.62
CA LYS A 70 12.98 6.39 12.63
C LYS A 70 13.33 5.62 11.36
N PHE A 71 13.26 6.27 10.20
CA PHE A 71 13.69 5.69 8.94
C PHE A 71 15.12 5.15 9.04
N MET A 72 16.07 5.96 9.51
CA MET A 72 17.48 5.53 9.67
C MET A 72 17.67 4.41 10.70
N ALA A 73 16.86 4.39 11.77
CA ALA A 73 16.93 3.35 12.79
C ALA A 73 16.32 2.00 12.37
N GLU A 74 15.46 1.98 11.34
CA GLU A 74 14.65 0.81 10.97
C GLU A 74 14.88 0.38 9.51
N GLN A 75 16.13 0.37 9.07
CA GLN A 75 16.51 -0.12 7.73
C GLN A 75 16.34 -1.64 7.57
N GLU A 76 16.39 -2.38 8.68
CA GLU A 76 16.26 -3.84 8.70
C GLU A 76 14.85 -4.30 9.08
N PHE A 77 14.35 -5.30 8.35
CA PHE A 77 13.07 -5.94 8.64
C PHE A 77 13.07 -6.53 10.06
N PRO A 78 12.07 -6.21 10.91
CA PRO A 78 12.02 -6.66 12.32
C PRO A 78 11.88 -8.17 12.51
N GLY A 79 11.70 -8.94 11.43
CA GLY A 79 11.22 -10.30 11.51
C GLY A 79 9.70 -10.38 11.45
N TRP A 80 9.20 -11.58 11.22
CA TRP A 80 7.77 -11.85 11.15
C TRP A 80 7.15 -11.96 12.55
N SER A 81 5.88 -11.59 12.62
CA SER A 81 5.03 -11.72 13.80
C SER A 81 3.61 -12.01 13.34
N VAL A 82 2.76 -12.51 14.23
CA VAL A 82 1.35 -12.79 13.91
C VAL A 82 0.65 -11.57 13.27
N PRO A 83 0.79 -10.34 13.80
CA PRO A 83 0.19 -9.16 13.16
C PRO A 83 0.70 -8.88 11.74
N LEU A 84 2.00 -9.09 11.47
CA LEU A 84 2.58 -8.88 10.14
C LEU A 84 2.18 -9.98 9.15
N ALA A 85 2.15 -11.23 9.61
CA ALA A 85 1.72 -12.37 8.81
C ALA A 85 0.24 -12.28 8.44
N LYS A 86 -0.61 -11.79 9.36
CA LYS A 86 -2.07 -11.67 9.15
C LYS A 86 -2.43 -11.01 7.84
N GLY A 87 -1.86 -9.84 7.53
CA GLY A 87 -2.14 -9.14 6.27
C GLY A 87 -1.79 -9.98 5.04
N SER A 88 -0.65 -10.69 5.07
CA SER A 88 -0.21 -11.56 3.98
C SER A 88 -1.13 -12.76 3.77
N VAL A 89 -1.59 -13.39 4.86
CA VAL A 89 -2.54 -14.52 4.78
C VAL A 89 -3.90 -14.04 4.28
N VAL A 90 -4.39 -12.87 4.74
CA VAL A 90 -5.64 -12.26 4.26
C VAL A 90 -5.57 -12.00 2.75
N HIS A 91 -4.52 -11.33 2.28
CA HIS A 91 -4.34 -11.04 0.87
C HIS A 91 -4.28 -12.33 0.04
N LYS A 92 -3.57 -13.35 0.52
CA LYS A 92 -3.49 -14.64 -0.17
C LYS A 92 -4.84 -15.36 -0.21
N ALA A 93 -5.61 -15.37 0.87
CA ALA A 93 -6.93 -16.00 0.90
C ALA A 93 -7.93 -15.29 -0.03
N ILE A 94 -7.87 -13.96 -0.12
CA ILE A 94 -8.70 -13.17 -1.07
C ILE A 94 -8.23 -13.40 -2.51
N GLU A 95 -6.92 -13.48 -2.76
CA GLU A 95 -6.37 -13.85 -4.07
C GLU A 95 -6.93 -15.21 -4.53
N LEU A 96 -6.90 -16.20 -3.63
CA LEU A 96 -7.47 -17.53 -3.89
C LEU A 96 -8.98 -17.44 -4.15
N SER A 97 -9.74 -16.69 -3.33
CA SER A 97 -11.20 -16.60 -3.47
C SER A 97 -11.64 -16.06 -4.83
N ILE A 98 -10.92 -15.08 -5.37
CA ILE A 98 -11.21 -14.46 -6.67
C ILE A 98 -10.95 -15.43 -7.84
N ASN A 99 -9.98 -16.33 -7.68
CA ASN A 99 -9.57 -17.28 -8.72
C ASN A 99 -10.08 -18.71 -8.50
N TRP A 100 -10.81 -18.95 -7.39
CA TRP A 100 -11.27 -20.27 -7.02
C TRP A 100 -12.40 -20.77 -7.94
N ARG A 101 -12.46 -22.09 -8.13
CA ARG A 101 -13.57 -22.71 -8.86
C ARG A 101 -14.68 -23.07 -7.87
N GLY A 102 -15.87 -22.51 -8.07
CA GLY A 102 -17.01 -22.73 -7.18
C GLY A 102 -17.05 -21.71 -6.03
N THR A 103 -17.78 -22.04 -4.97
CA THR A 103 -17.99 -21.15 -3.81
C THR A 103 -17.34 -21.78 -2.57
N PRO A 104 -16.03 -21.54 -2.34
CA PRO A 104 -15.32 -22.12 -1.21
C PRO A 104 -15.78 -21.50 0.11
N HIS A 105 -15.68 -22.24 1.21
CA HIS A 105 -15.90 -21.67 2.53
C HIS A 105 -14.70 -20.78 2.92
N PRO A 106 -14.89 -19.62 3.58
CA PRO A 106 -13.79 -18.74 3.99
C PRO A 106 -12.69 -19.45 4.78
N ALA A 107 -13.06 -20.39 5.65
CA ALA A 107 -12.10 -21.18 6.42
C ALA A 107 -11.17 -22.03 5.54
N ASP A 108 -11.71 -22.65 4.49
CA ASP A 108 -10.92 -23.47 3.56
C ASP A 108 -9.92 -22.61 2.79
N LEU A 109 -10.32 -21.41 2.37
CA LEU A 109 -9.44 -20.44 1.70
C LEU A 109 -8.28 -20.01 2.60
N VAL A 110 -8.52 -19.85 3.91
CA VAL A 110 -7.48 -19.49 4.87
C VAL A 110 -6.51 -20.65 5.07
N ASP A 111 -7.01 -21.88 5.19
CA ASP A 111 -6.17 -23.07 5.33
C ASP A 111 -5.27 -23.27 4.10
N GLU A 112 -5.83 -23.10 2.90
CA GLU A 112 -5.07 -23.14 1.64
C GLU A 112 -4.06 -21.98 1.52
N ALA A 113 -4.42 -20.78 1.99
CA ALA A 113 -3.50 -19.64 2.01
C ALA A 113 -2.31 -19.88 2.94
N LEU A 114 -2.55 -20.42 4.13
CA LEU A 114 -1.48 -20.81 5.08
C LEU A 114 -0.59 -21.88 4.47
N ALA A 115 -1.17 -22.95 3.91
CA ALA A 115 -0.41 -24.02 3.26
C ALA A 115 0.45 -23.51 2.09
N ALA A 116 -0.07 -22.58 1.28
CA ALA A 116 0.68 -21.96 0.20
C ALA A 116 1.85 -21.10 0.72
N LEU A 117 1.66 -20.36 1.81
CA LEU A 117 2.68 -19.49 2.39
C LEU A 117 3.78 -20.27 3.10
N GLU A 118 3.47 -21.42 3.72
CA GLU A 118 4.45 -22.34 4.32
C GLU A 118 5.53 -22.77 3.33
N HIS A 119 5.17 -22.92 2.05
CA HIS A 119 6.09 -23.32 0.98
C HIS A 119 6.72 -22.15 0.24
N SER A 120 6.50 -20.91 0.68
CA SER A 120 7.11 -19.75 0.05
C SER A 120 8.58 -19.62 0.42
N GLU A 121 9.44 -19.31 -0.56
CA GLU A 121 10.88 -19.05 -0.34
C GLU A 121 11.15 -17.73 0.38
N GLN A 122 10.10 -16.98 0.74
CA GLN A 122 10.19 -15.74 1.49
C GLN A 122 10.19 -16.05 2.99
N GLY A 123 10.79 -15.20 3.81
CA GLY A 123 10.91 -15.42 5.26
C GLY A 123 9.58 -15.66 6.01
N ILE A 124 8.42 -15.43 5.38
CA ILE A 124 7.11 -15.78 5.95
C ILE A 124 6.89 -17.29 6.03
N GLY A 125 7.46 -18.08 5.11
CA GLY A 125 7.30 -19.53 5.12
C GLY A 125 7.88 -20.15 6.39
N GLU A 126 9.12 -19.79 6.72
CA GLU A 126 9.78 -20.21 7.96
C GLU A 126 8.98 -19.77 9.21
N PHE A 127 8.46 -18.55 9.20
CA PHE A 127 7.63 -18.06 10.30
C PHE A 127 6.34 -18.90 10.47
N VAL A 128 5.62 -19.18 9.39
CA VAL A 128 4.36 -19.95 9.46
C VAL A 128 4.64 -21.40 9.91
N GLN A 129 5.75 -22.00 9.46
CA GLN A 129 6.18 -23.33 9.88
C GLN A 129 6.52 -23.42 11.37
N THR A 130 6.99 -22.32 11.98
CA THR A 130 7.45 -22.26 13.38
C THR A 130 6.39 -21.74 14.35
N LEU A 131 5.20 -21.38 13.87
CA LEU A 131 4.07 -20.95 14.71
C LEU A 131 3.69 -22.03 15.73
N SER A 132 3.48 -21.61 16.98
CA SER A 132 2.82 -22.46 17.97
C SER A 132 1.39 -22.80 17.53
N GLU A 133 0.83 -23.90 18.04
CA GLU A 133 -0.57 -24.27 17.74
C GLU A 133 -1.55 -23.15 18.14
N VAL A 134 -1.27 -22.46 19.25
CA VAL A 134 -2.07 -21.33 19.74
C VAL A 134 -1.99 -20.14 18.79
N ASP A 135 -0.78 -19.73 18.40
CA ASP A 135 -0.61 -18.59 17.50
C ASP A 135 -1.19 -18.86 16.11
N ARG A 136 -1.05 -20.10 15.63
CA ARG A 136 -1.66 -20.56 14.38
C ARG A 136 -3.18 -20.51 14.46
N ALA A 137 -3.78 -20.99 15.55
CA ALA A 137 -5.22 -20.93 15.75
C ALA A 137 -5.74 -19.49 15.82
N GLN A 138 -5.02 -18.59 16.51
CA GLN A 138 -5.37 -17.17 16.59
C GLN A 138 -5.28 -16.49 15.21
N LEU A 139 -4.15 -16.68 14.51
CA LEU A 139 -3.95 -16.15 13.17
C LEU A 139 -5.06 -16.62 12.23
N ARG A 140 -5.37 -17.92 12.24
CA ARG A 140 -6.45 -18.50 11.44
C ARG A 140 -7.79 -17.85 11.75
N SER A 141 -8.16 -17.76 13.03
CA SER A 141 -9.43 -17.16 13.46
C SER A 141 -9.57 -15.71 12.97
N ASP A 142 -8.54 -14.90 13.16
CA ASP A 142 -8.53 -13.50 12.73
C ASP A 142 -8.69 -13.35 11.21
N VAL A 143 -7.94 -14.17 10.45
CA VAL A 143 -7.99 -14.13 8.99
C VAL A 143 -9.35 -14.60 8.48
N VAL A 144 -9.93 -15.66 9.05
CA VAL A 144 -11.26 -16.13 8.68
C VAL A 144 -12.29 -15.01 8.84
N GLY A 145 -12.25 -14.26 9.95
CA GLY A 145 -13.12 -13.10 10.14
C GLY A 145 -13.01 -12.07 9.01
N HIS A 146 -11.79 -11.71 8.60
CA HIS A 146 -11.56 -10.76 7.50
C HIS A 146 -12.00 -11.30 6.13
N VAL A 147 -11.77 -12.58 5.84
CA VAL A 147 -12.15 -13.20 4.56
C VAL A 147 -13.67 -13.34 4.47
N THR A 148 -14.34 -13.75 5.55
CA THR A 148 -15.80 -13.77 5.63
C THR A 148 -16.39 -12.38 5.37
N ALA A 149 -15.86 -11.35 6.06
CA ALA A 149 -16.30 -9.97 5.85
C ALA A 149 -16.11 -9.50 4.40
N PHE A 150 -15.01 -9.88 3.75
CA PHE A 150 -14.83 -9.63 2.31
C PHE A 150 -15.92 -10.30 1.49
N THR A 151 -16.16 -11.60 1.68
CA THR A 151 -17.14 -12.36 0.88
C THR A 151 -18.58 -11.89 1.06
N GLU A 152 -18.94 -11.37 2.24
CA GLU A 152 -20.28 -10.86 2.53
C GLU A 152 -20.48 -9.43 2.01
N CYS A 153 -19.43 -8.60 2.07
CA CYS A 153 -19.53 -7.18 1.71
C CYS A 153 -19.20 -6.89 0.24
N TRP A 154 -18.38 -7.71 -0.42
CA TRP A 154 -18.02 -7.49 -1.83
C TRP A 154 -19.00 -8.16 -2.79
N PRO A 155 -19.40 -7.47 -3.88
CA PRO A 155 -20.18 -8.10 -4.93
C PRO A 155 -19.32 -9.14 -5.65
N PRO A 156 -19.92 -10.22 -6.19
CA PRO A 156 -19.20 -11.17 -7.03
C PRO A 156 -18.49 -10.47 -8.18
N LEU A 157 -17.16 -10.64 -8.27
CA LEU A 157 -16.35 -10.00 -9.30
C LEU A 157 -16.62 -10.64 -10.66
N LYS A 158 -17.01 -9.82 -11.63
CA LYS A 158 -17.31 -10.29 -13.00
C LYS A 158 -16.03 -10.37 -13.84
N LYS A 159 -15.93 -11.37 -14.72
CA LYS A 159 -14.78 -11.54 -15.61
C LYS A 159 -14.53 -10.32 -16.50
N GLU A 160 -15.59 -9.66 -16.91
CA GLU A 160 -15.56 -8.46 -17.76
C GLU A 160 -14.90 -7.27 -17.05
N TRP A 161 -14.89 -7.28 -15.70
CA TRP A 161 -14.18 -6.28 -14.90
C TRP A 161 -12.67 -6.54 -14.83
N ARG A 162 -12.17 -7.64 -15.40
CA ARG A 162 -10.74 -7.98 -15.45
C ARG A 162 -10.04 -7.84 -14.09
N PRO A 163 -10.51 -8.55 -13.04
CA PRO A 163 -9.85 -8.52 -11.75
C PRO A 163 -8.42 -9.05 -11.87
N VAL A 164 -7.47 -8.28 -11.36
CA VAL A 164 -6.07 -8.70 -11.23
C VAL A 164 -5.65 -8.44 -9.79
N THR A 165 -5.36 -9.50 -9.07
CA THR A 165 -4.86 -9.48 -7.69
C THR A 165 -3.35 -9.35 -7.66
N GLU A 166 -2.79 -8.79 -6.59
CA GLU A 166 -1.35 -8.75 -6.34
C GLU A 166 -0.54 -8.13 -7.51
N SER A 167 -1.14 -7.13 -8.17
CA SER A 167 -0.61 -6.53 -9.40
C SER A 167 0.66 -5.72 -9.11
N LYS A 168 1.79 -6.21 -9.59
CA LYS A 168 3.10 -5.55 -9.46
C LYS A 168 3.20 -4.33 -10.37
N VAL A 169 3.72 -3.24 -9.82
CA VAL A 169 4.08 -2.02 -10.53
C VAL A 169 5.56 -1.72 -10.31
N ARG A 170 6.23 -1.25 -11.35
CA ARG A 170 7.66 -0.90 -11.33
C ARG A 170 7.93 0.20 -12.35
N LEU A 171 8.72 1.18 -11.93
CA LEU A 171 9.24 2.27 -12.74
C LEU A 171 10.71 2.45 -12.39
N GLU A 172 11.55 2.47 -13.43
CA GLU A 172 12.98 2.71 -13.32
C GLU A 172 13.31 4.06 -13.97
N LEU A 173 14.06 4.87 -13.23
CA LEU A 173 14.61 6.15 -13.68
C LEU A 173 16.14 6.06 -13.63
N PHE A 174 16.81 6.88 -14.44
CA PHE A 174 18.28 6.96 -14.50
C PHE A 174 18.94 5.59 -14.62
N ASP A 175 18.55 4.82 -15.63
CA ASP A 175 19.10 3.48 -15.90
C ASP A 175 19.08 2.52 -14.70
N GLY A 176 18.06 2.65 -13.85
CA GLY A 176 17.83 1.77 -12.70
C GLY A 176 18.47 2.24 -11.40
N GLN A 177 19.16 3.39 -11.37
CA GLN A 177 19.65 3.99 -10.12
C GLN A 177 18.51 4.42 -9.19
N VAL A 178 17.30 4.66 -9.73
CA VAL A 178 16.10 4.87 -8.93
C VAL A 178 15.02 3.88 -9.35
N VAL A 179 14.55 3.11 -8.39
CA VAL A 179 13.51 2.10 -8.59
C VAL A 179 12.31 2.42 -7.71
N LEU A 180 11.21 2.82 -8.34
CA LEU A 180 9.90 2.92 -7.71
C LEU A 180 9.15 1.62 -8.00
N GLN A 181 8.75 0.90 -6.96
CA GLN A 181 7.99 -0.34 -7.11
C GLN A 181 6.92 -0.53 -6.06
N GLY A 182 5.98 -1.42 -6.33
CA GLY A 182 4.84 -1.66 -5.48
C GLY A 182 4.02 -2.86 -5.91
N LYS A 183 3.03 -3.18 -5.08
CA LYS A 183 2.06 -4.25 -5.32
C LYS A 183 0.69 -3.74 -4.90
N ILE A 184 -0.25 -3.81 -5.82
CA ILE A 184 -1.64 -3.37 -5.63
C ILE A 184 -2.48 -4.62 -5.38
N ASP A 185 -3.24 -4.63 -4.30
CA ASP A 185 -3.97 -5.82 -3.85
C ASP A 185 -5.02 -6.27 -4.88
N LEU A 186 -5.78 -5.32 -5.44
CA LEU A 186 -6.75 -5.60 -6.51
C LEU A 186 -6.82 -4.45 -7.50
N THR A 187 -6.83 -4.79 -8.79
CA THR A 187 -7.16 -3.84 -9.86
C THR A 187 -8.36 -4.33 -10.66
N LEU A 188 -9.21 -3.39 -11.06
CA LEU A 188 -10.38 -3.64 -11.88
C LEU A 188 -10.38 -2.73 -13.10
N GLY A 189 -10.88 -3.22 -14.23
CA GLY A 189 -11.08 -2.45 -15.45
C GLY A 189 -9.82 -2.29 -16.30
N ARG A 190 -9.92 -1.40 -17.29
CA ARG A 190 -8.84 -1.09 -18.23
C ARG A 190 -9.02 0.32 -18.80
N ALA A 191 -7.92 0.94 -19.20
CA ALA A 191 -7.96 2.12 -20.05
C ALA A 191 -8.47 1.78 -21.46
N GLN A 192 -9.12 2.73 -22.13
CA GLN A 192 -9.59 2.60 -23.51
C GLN A 192 -9.35 3.91 -24.26
N SER A 193 -8.40 3.94 -25.20
CA SER A 193 -8.13 5.10 -26.08
C SER A 193 -8.05 6.44 -25.34
N GLY A 194 -7.24 6.54 -24.28
CA GLY A 194 -7.10 7.76 -23.46
C GLY A 194 -8.13 7.91 -22.34
N ARG A 195 -9.22 7.14 -22.34
CA ARG A 195 -10.22 7.13 -21.25
C ARG A 195 -9.77 6.26 -20.09
N ALA A 196 -9.76 6.84 -18.89
CA ALA A 196 -9.45 6.15 -17.65
C ALA A 196 -10.61 5.24 -17.24
N GLY A 197 -10.38 3.93 -17.26
CA GLY A 197 -11.38 2.94 -16.85
C GLY A 197 -10.90 1.97 -15.78
N LYS A 198 -9.66 2.13 -15.31
CA LYS A 198 -9.05 1.25 -14.29
C LYS A 198 -9.30 1.80 -12.89
N VAL A 199 -9.52 0.94 -11.91
CA VAL A 199 -9.61 1.27 -10.47
C VAL A 199 -8.53 0.48 -9.74
N LEU A 200 -7.81 1.13 -8.83
CA LEU A 200 -6.84 0.48 -7.95
C LEU A 200 -7.42 0.39 -6.54
N ILE A 201 -7.36 -0.79 -5.94
CA ILE A 201 -7.90 -1.06 -4.61
C ILE A 201 -6.79 -1.63 -3.73
N ASP A 202 -6.64 -1.08 -2.52
CA ASP A 202 -5.78 -1.59 -1.46
C ASP A 202 -6.68 -2.04 -0.29
N LEU A 203 -6.57 -3.31 0.08
CA LEU A 203 -7.38 -4.00 1.06
C LEU A 203 -6.67 -3.94 2.42
N LYS A 204 -7.32 -3.33 3.41
CA LYS A 204 -6.78 -3.14 4.76
C LYS A 204 -7.46 -4.05 5.77
N SER A 205 -6.67 -4.80 6.52
CA SER A 205 -7.11 -5.64 7.65
C SER A 205 -6.99 -4.91 9.01
N GLY A 206 -6.83 -3.59 9.01
CA GLY A 206 -6.58 -2.79 10.23
C GLY A 206 -7.02 -1.35 10.05
N LYS A 207 -6.78 -0.51 11.07
CA LYS A 207 -7.34 0.86 11.16
C LYS A 207 -6.95 1.78 9.99
N LEU A 208 -7.82 2.75 9.71
CA LEU A 208 -7.56 3.86 8.80
C LEU A 208 -6.34 4.67 9.25
N HIS A 209 -5.42 4.91 8.32
CA HIS A 209 -4.31 5.82 8.51
C HIS A 209 -4.20 6.76 7.30
N PRO A 210 -3.97 8.07 7.51
CA PRO A 210 -3.85 9.04 6.40
C PRO A 210 -2.90 8.65 5.26
N HIS A 211 -1.78 7.96 5.55
CA HIS A 211 -0.80 7.58 4.51
C HIS A 211 -1.32 6.51 3.54
N HIS A 212 -2.42 5.82 3.85
CA HIS A 212 -2.99 4.81 2.96
C HIS A 212 -3.46 5.40 1.62
N LEU A 213 -3.94 6.65 1.60
CA LEU A 213 -4.26 7.33 0.35
C LEU A 213 -3.00 7.69 -0.44
N ASP A 214 -1.95 8.15 0.23
CA ASP A 214 -0.66 8.45 -0.41
C ASP A 214 -0.05 7.21 -1.08
N ASP A 215 -0.17 6.02 -0.46
CA ASP A 215 0.28 4.75 -1.04
C ASP A 215 -0.39 4.47 -2.39
N LEU A 216 -1.70 4.71 -2.47
CA LEU A 216 -2.49 4.48 -3.67
C LEU A 216 -2.24 5.55 -4.76
N ARG A 217 -2.05 6.81 -4.37
CA ARG A 217 -1.64 7.89 -5.28
C ARG A 217 -0.28 7.58 -5.90
N TYR A 218 0.64 7.06 -5.11
CA TYR A 218 1.93 6.56 -5.57
C TYR A 218 1.78 5.42 -6.60
N TYR A 219 0.89 4.46 -6.37
CA TYR A 219 0.61 3.42 -7.36
C TYR A 219 -0.05 3.97 -8.64
N ALA A 220 -0.96 4.94 -8.51
CA ALA A 220 -1.58 5.61 -9.65
C ALA A 220 -0.54 6.34 -10.51
N LEU A 221 0.43 7.02 -9.90
CA LEU A 221 1.55 7.66 -10.59
C LEU A 221 2.34 6.66 -11.44
N ILE A 222 2.80 5.56 -10.83
CA ILE A 222 3.58 4.53 -11.55
C ILE A 222 2.76 3.92 -12.69
N GLU A 223 1.49 3.61 -12.42
CA GLU A 223 0.60 3.04 -13.43
C GLU A 223 0.38 4.00 -14.60
N THR A 224 0.23 5.30 -14.32
CA THR A 224 0.06 6.34 -15.35
C THR A 224 1.29 6.43 -16.24
N ILE A 225 2.48 6.50 -15.66
CA ILE A 225 3.74 6.58 -16.43
C ILE A 225 3.94 5.32 -17.28
N ARG A 226 3.60 4.15 -16.73
CA ARG A 226 3.74 2.84 -17.39
C ARG A 226 2.76 2.65 -18.55
N ILE A 227 1.47 2.90 -18.30
CA ILE A 227 0.36 2.59 -19.22
C ILE A 227 0.05 3.76 -20.17
N GLY A 228 0.35 4.99 -19.76
CA GLY A 228 0.03 6.21 -20.51
C GLY A 228 -1.36 6.78 -20.24
N VAL A 229 -2.17 6.11 -19.41
CA VAL A 229 -3.49 6.58 -18.97
C VAL A 229 -3.63 6.25 -17.50
N PRO A 230 -4.03 7.21 -16.64
CA PRO A 230 -4.18 6.95 -15.22
C PRO A 230 -5.35 6.01 -14.92
N PRO A 231 -5.36 5.36 -13.75
CA PRO A 231 -6.61 4.83 -13.20
C PRO A 231 -7.60 5.99 -13.01
N ARG A 232 -8.90 5.72 -13.11
CA ARG A 232 -9.94 6.73 -12.88
C ARG A 232 -10.11 7.05 -11.40
N ARG A 233 -9.86 6.04 -10.56
CA ARG A 233 -10.15 6.05 -9.12
C ARG A 233 -9.19 5.13 -8.40
N ILE A 234 -8.83 5.54 -7.19
CA ILE A 234 -8.12 4.71 -6.22
C ILE A 234 -9.00 4.55 -4.97
N ALA A 235 -8.83 3.45 -4.25
CA ALA A 235 -9.65 3.17 -3.08
C ALA A 235 -8.92 2.33 -2.03
N SER A 236 -8.98 2.76 -0.78
CA SER A 236 -8.73 1.87 0.35
C SER A 236 -10.04 1.21 0.76
N TYR A 237 -10.02 -0.11 0.97
CA TYR A 237 -11.16 -0.86 1.50
C TYR A 237 -10.80 -1.50 2.84
N TYR A 238 -11.53 -1.13 3.89
CA TYR A 238 -11.31 -1.61 5.25
C TYR A 238 -12.18 -2.82 5.52
N LEU A 239 -11.56 -4.00 5.63
CA LEU A 239 -12.25 -5.28 5.76
C LEU A 239 -13.04 -5.39 7.07
N ASP A 240 -12.58 -4.73 8.12
CA ASP A 240 -13.23 -4.68 9.44
C ASP A 240 -14.46 -3.75 9.46
N GLN A 241 -14.52 -2.76 8.56
CA GLN A 241 -15.60 -1.77 8.49
C GLN A 241 -16.54 -1.99 7.30
N GLY A 242 -16.16 -2.83 6.34
CA GLY A 242 -16.89 -3.02 5.09
C GLY A 242 -16.94 -1.77 4.21
N ARG A 243 -16.01 -0.81 4.39
CA ARG A 243 -16.15 0.56 3.87
C ARG A 243 -15.05 0.93 2.88
N PHE A 244 -15.48 1.58 1.79
CA PHE A 244 -14.61 2.21 0.81
C PHE A 244 -14.25 3.64 1.21
N HIS A 245 -13.00 3.99 0.94
CA HIS A 245 -12.51 5.37 0.94
C HIS A 245 -11.96 5.68 -0.45
N PRO A 246 -12.83 6.09 -1.39
CA PRO A 246 -12.43 6.36 -2.76
C PRO A 246 -11.82 7.76 -2.91
N GLU A 247 -10.95 7.90 -3.90
CA GLU A 247 -10.49 9.18 -4.42
C GLU A 247 -10.43 9.11 -5.95
N ASP A 248 -11.07 10.08 -6.61
CA ASP A 248 -10.97 10.21 -8.05
C ASP A 248 -9.60 10.76 -8.43
N VAL A 249 -9.00 10.17 -9.46
CA VAL A 249 -7.65 10.52 -9.86
C VAL A 249 -7.72 11.68 -10.84
N THR A 250 -7.00 12.74 -10.51
CA THR A 250 -6.84 13.95 -11.33
C THR A 250 -5.38 14.16 -11.69
N GLU A 251 -5.10 15.02 -12.66
CA GLU A 251 -3.73 15.42 -13.00
C GLU A 251 -3.01 16.01 -11.78
N ASP A 252 -3.68 16.91 -11.04
CA ASP A 252 -3.14 17.52 -9.81
C ASP A 252 -2.71 16.47 -8.78
N ILE A 253 -3.52 15.44 -8.54
CA ILE A 253 -3.18 14.37 -7.60
C ILE A 253 -1.94 13.59 -8.06
N LEU A 254 -1.78 13.39 -9.38
CA LEU A 254 -0.62 12.70 -9.93
C LEU A 254 0.65 13.54 -9.81
N PHE A 255 0.57 14.86 -10.03
CA PHE A 255 1.70 15.76 -9.80
C PHE A 255 2.06 15.88 -8.32
N VAL A 256 1.08 15.91 -7.41
CA VAL A 256 1.32 15.84 -5.96
C VAL A 256 2.00 14.53 -5.58
N ALA A 257 1.57 13.40 -6.16
CA ALA A 257 2.22 12.12 -5.93
C ALA A 257 3.66 12.10 -6.46
N ALA A 258 3.92 12.72 -7.61
CA ALA A 258 5.25 12.84 -8.20
C ALA A 258 6.17 13.69 -7.31
N ASP A 259 5.72 14.86 -6.84
CA ASP A 259 6.49 15.69 -5.93
C ASP A 259 6.79 14.97 -4.61
N ARG A 260 5.78 14.32 -4.02
CA ARG A 260 5.96 13.54 -2.79
C ARG A 260 6.99 12.40 -2.98
N ALA A 261 6.95 11.70 -4.11
CA ALA A 261 7.90 10.64 -4.42
C ALA A 261 9.33 11.21 -4.63
N ALA A 262 9.48 12.27 -5.43
CA ALA A 262 10.75 12.94 -5.66
C ALA A 262 11.36 13.48 -4.36
N SER A 263 10.54 14.14 -3.53
CA SER A 263 10.93 14.64 -2.20
C SER A 263 11.41 13.51 -1.29
N GLY A 264 10.73 12.36 -1.29
CA GLY A 264 11.16 11.19 -0.54
C GLY A 264 12.48 10.63 -1.04
N ILE A 265 12.64 10.50 -2.37
CA ILE A 265 13.90 10.03 -3.00
C ILE A 265 15.06 10.95 -2.62
N ARG A 266 14.90 12.28 -2.73
CA ARG A 266 15.94 13.23 -2.32
C ARG A 266 16.33 13.06 -0.86
N LYS A 267 15.35 12.97 0.05
CA LYS A 267 15.61 12.74 1.48
C LYS A 267 16.37 11.43 1.71
N MET A 268 16.01 10.36 1.00
CA MET A 268 16.70 9.08 1.11
C MET A 268 18.18 9.20 0.70
N VAL A 269 18.47 9.81 -0.45
CA VAL A 269 19.86 10.05 -0.92
C VAL A 269 20.64 10.89 0.09
N GLU A 270 20.05 12.01 0.57
CA GLU A 270 20.74 12.89 1.51
C GLU A 270 21.09 12.19 2.83
N LEU A 271 20.20 11.31 3.31
CA LEU A 271 20.39 10.58 4.56
C LEU A 271 21.35 9.40 4.42
N GLN A 272 21.25 8.65 3.32
CA GLN A 272 21.98 7.40 3.12
C GLN A 272 23.36 7.62 2.49
N ASN A 273 23.54 8.67 1.66
CA ASN A 273 24.75 8.90 0.88
C ASN A 273 25.46 10.21 1.27
N ASP A 274 24.72 11.31 1.52
CA ASP A 274 25.34 12.60 1.83
C ASP A 274 25.65 12.78 3.34
N GLY A 275 25.17 11.87 4.20
CA GLY A 275 25.39 11.93 5.65
C GLY A 275 24.66 13.08 6.35
N ARG A 276 23.55 13.58 5.76
CA ARG A 276 22.74 14.65 6.36
C ARG A 276 22.18 14.20 7.71
N THR A 277 22.21 15.10 8.70
CA THR A 277 21.57 14.84 10.00
C THR A 277 20.05 14.64 9.84
N PRO A 278 19.47 13.54 10.37
CA PRO A 278 18.05 13.26 10.25
C PRO A 278 17.16 14.26 11.00
N GLU A 279 16.09 14.71 10.37
CA GLU A 279 15.04 15.49 11.00
C GLU A 279 14.13 14.60 11.85
N LEU A 280 14.07 14.89 13.16
CA LEU A 280 13.22 14.16 14.09
C LEU A 280 11.80 14.73 14.11
N ARG A 281 10.80 13.87 13.90
CA ARG A 281 9.37 14.16 14.06
C ARG A 281 8.76 13.26 15.12
N THR A 282 7.74 13.78 15.80
CA THR A 282 7.00 13.08 16.86
C THR A 282 5.61 12.71 16.42
N GLY A 283 5.03 11.69 17.06
CA GLY A 283 3.67 11.22 16.81
C GLY A 283 3.45 9.81 17.37
N PRO A 284 2.26 9.21 17.16
CA PRO A 284 1.94 7.88 17.69
C PRO A 284 2.98 6.80 17.32
N GLN A 285 3.64 6.94 16.16
CA GLN A 285 4.68 6.04 15.68
C GLN A 285 5.91 5.93 16.61
N CYS A 286 6.09 6.88 17.54
CA CYS A 286 7.17 6.85 18.54
C CYS A 286 7.05 5.65 19.48
N ARG A 287 5.83 5.17 19.78
CA ARG A 287 5.58 4.01 20.67
C ARG A 287 6.21 2.72 20.17
N TRP A 288 6.43 2.64 18.86
CA TRP A 288 6.98 1.48 18.18
C TRP A 288 8.26 1.82 17.41
N CYS A 289 9.01 2.84 17.87
CA CYS A 289 10.29 3.23 17.27
C CYS A 289 11.43 2.50 17.97
N ARG A 290 12.30 1.80 17.23
CA ARG A 290 13.44 1.07 17.82
C ARG A 290 14.49 1.97 18.48
N ALA A 291 14.59 3.23 18.05
CA ALA A 291 15.51 4.22 18.62
C ALA A 291 14.89 5.05 19.76
N LEU A 292 13.73 4.64 20.30
CA LEU A 292 13.05 5.43 21.34
C LEU A 292 13.89 5.58 22.62
N ASP A 293 14.66 4.56 22.99
CA ASP A 293 15.54 4.55 24.16
C ASP A 293 16.61 5.66 24.15
N THR A 294 17.04 6.05 22.95
CA THR A 294 18.07 7.05 22.68
C THR A 294 17.51 8.35 22.10
N CYS A 295 16.22 8.42 21.79
CA CYS A 295 15.56 9.58 21.19
C CYS A 295 14.81 10.43 22.24
N GLN A 296 15.49 11.44 22.79
CA GLN A 296 14.91 12.36 23.78
C GLN A 296 13.61 13.02 23.31
N LYS A 297 13.53 13.43 22.03
CA LYS A 297 12.33 14.08 21.46
C LYS A 297 11.13 13.13 21.45
N GLY A 298 11.34 11.85 21.14
CA GLY A 298 10.31 10.82 21.18
C GLY A 298 9.83 10.52 22.60
N GLN A 299 10.77 10.42 23.55
CA GLN A 299 10.46 10.20 24.96
C GLN A 299 9.62 11.32 25.56
N ILE A 300 9.96 12.59 25.29
CA ILE A 300 9.19 13.75 25.75
C ILE A 300 7.77 13.69 25.19
N SER A 301 7.64 13.50 23.88
CA SER A 301 6.33 13.47 23.24
C SER A 301 5.43 12.36 23.78
N LEU A 302 5.96 11.15 24.04
CA LEU A 302 5.13 10.08 24.61
C LEU A 302 4.68 10.37 26.03
N ARG A 303 5.50 11.02 26.86
CA ARG A 303 5.09 11.47 28.19
C ARG A 303 3.94 12.47 28.10
N GLU A 304 4.04 13.47 27.21
CA GLU A 304 2.97 14.46 26.99
C GLU A 304 1.68 13.83 26.43
N PHE A 305 1.78 12.76 25.65
CA PHE A 305 0.62 12.02 25.14
C PHE A 305 -0.01 11.07 26.17
N ASP A 306 0.79 10.52 27.09
CA ASP A 306 0.37 9.58 28.13
C ASP A 306 -0.02 10.28 29.44
N ASP A 307 0.11 11.60 29.54
CA ASP A 307 -0.31 12.42 30.68
C ASP A 307 -1.66 13.09 30.38
N PRO A 308 -2.80 12.48 30.79
CA PRO A 308 -4.10 13.03 30.52
C PRO A 308 -4.38 14.16 31.51
N LEU A 309 -4.16 15.42 31.11
CA LEU A 309 -4.72 16.63 31.76
C LEU A 309 -5.07 16.44 33.26
N GLU A 310 -4.07 16.22 34.11
CA GLU A 310 -4.16 16.65 35.51
C GLU A 310 -4.08 18.17 35.50
N ASP A 311 -5.18 18.85 35.14
CA ASP A 311 -5.46 20.26 35.48
C ASP A 311 -6.77 20.73 34.81
N LEU A 312 -7.89 20.20 35.28
CA LEU A 312 -9.17 20.92 35.32
C LEU A 312 -9.81 20.66 36.69
N VAL A 313 -9.30 21.36 37.70
CA VAL A 313 -9.98 21.61 38.98
C VAL A 313 -10.88 22.83 38.83
#